data_AF-A0A2N4XK60-F1
#
_entry.id   AF-A0A2N4XK60-F1
#
_cell.length_a   1.000
_cell.length_b   1.000
_cell.length_c   1.000
_cell.angle_alpha   90.00
_cell.angle_beta   90.00
_cell.angle_gamma   90.00
#
_symmetry.space_group_name_H-M   'P 1'
#
loop_
_entity.id
_entity.type
_entity.pdbx_description
1 polymer ?
#
loop_
_entity_poly.entity_id
_entity_poly.type
_entity_poly.pdbx_seq_one_letter_code
_entity_poly.pdbx_strand_id
1 'polypeptide(L)'
;VDAKTGAVQSSAAGTQNSALPHSEDSLLTLAGWGGLGIVAGQSLQWASGETINWASGQDSNFALASHLRIHTGQALGLLSSAQGSGHLKLIANSGPVLVQAQADTMTLAAKAQLKMVSVSGKLDIASAKKIHLAVAGGSAITIEGGNITVQCPGMLTVHASQRSFVGGAKVDYAFSPFPQEGFEVSGKFCFSA
;
A
#
# COMPACT_ATOMS: atom_id res chain seq x y z
N VAL A 1 9.27 36.28 -9.77
CA VAL A 1 10.59 36.73 -10.26
C VAL A 1 11.26 35.51 -10.88
N ASP A 2 11.32 35.28 -12.19
CA ASP A 2 10.97 36.09 -13.35
C ASP A 2 10.53 35.17 -14.49
N ALA A 3 9.46 35.56 -15.17
CA ALA A 3 8.99 34.95 -16.40
C ALA A 3 9.85 35.44 -17.57
N LYS A 4 10.46 34.52 -18.32
CA LYS A 4 10.96 34.82 -19.67
C LYS A 4 10.02 34.20 -20.70
N THR A 5 9.07 35.03 -21.09
CA THR A 5 8.25 34.94 -22.30
C THR A 5 9.15 34.73 -23.53
N GLY A 6 9.12 33.52 -24.09
CA GLY A 6 9.72 33.23 -25.39
C GLY A 6 8.88 33.88 -26.48
N ALA A 7 9.40 34.95 -27.07
CA ALA A 7 8.73 35.74 -28.10
C ALA A 7 8.47 34.91 -29.37
N VAL A 8 7.25 35.01 -29.88
CA VAL A 8 6.90 34.65 -31.26
C VAL A 8 7.60 35.65 -32.18
N GLN A 9 8.65 35.21 -32.88
CA GLN A 9 9.29 35.99 -33.93
C GLN A 9 8.48 35.89 -35.21
N SER A 10 7.68 36.93 -35.48
CA SER A 10 7.20 37.25 -36.82
C SER A 10 8.30 38.04 -37.53
N SER A 11 8.88 37.47 -38.59
CA SER A 11 9.79 38.18 -39.49
C SER A 11 9.22 38.12 -40.91
N ALA A 12 8.90 39.29 -41.46
CA ALA A 12 8.52 39.48 -42.84
C ALA A 12 9.57 40.35 -43.55
N ALA A 13 9.74 40.06 -44.84
CA ALA A 13 10.48 40.79 -45.88
C ALA A 13 11.97 40.41 -46.12
N GLY A 14 12.15 39.46 -47.03
CA GLY A 14 13.37 39.18 -47.80
C GLY A 14 13.10 38.01 -48.73
N THR A 15 13.34 38.16 -50.04
CA THR A 15 13.02 37.16 -51.08
C THR A 15 13.72 35.82 -50.80
N GLN A 16 13.02 34.92 -50.12
CA GLN A 16 13.44 33.57 -49.76
C GLN A 16 12.20 32.68 -49.81
N ASN A 17 12.33 31.55 -50.49
CA ASN A 17 11.36 30.49 -50.71
C ASN A 17 10.18 30.48 -49.72
N SER A 18 8.95 30.77 -50.18
CA SER A 18 7.73 30.81 -49.36
C SER A 18 7.24 29.40 -48.95
N ALA A 19 8.12 28.60 -48.35
CA ALA A 19 7.76 27.34 -47.74
C ALA A 19 6.99 27.63 -46.45
N LEU A 20 5.67 27.43 -46.50
CA LEU A 20 4.83 27.40 -45.31
C LEU A 20 5.44 26.42 -44.30
N PRO A 21 5.42 26.70 -42.99
CA PRO A 21 5.90 25.74 -42.00
C PRO A 21 5.14 24.42 -42.19
N HIS A 22 5.85 23.40 -42.65
CA HIS A 22 5.33 22.06 -42.92
C HIS A 22 6.20 21.04 -42.18
N SER A 23 5.62 19.88 -41.85
CA SER A 23 6.43 18.76 -41.37
C SER A 23 7.34 18.30 -42.52
N GLU A 24 8.61 18.02 -42.21
CA GLU A 24 9.53 17.44 -43.20
C GLU A 24 9.24 15.94 -43.42
N ASP A 25 8.58 15.30 -42.45
CA ASP A 25 8.17 13.90 -42.50
C ASP A 25 6.73 13.72 -43.02
N SER A 26 6.44 12.52 -43.52
CA SER A 26 5.07 12.16 -43.95
C SER A 26 4.13 12.10 -42.75
N LEU A 27 3.15 13.01 -42.71
CA LEU A 27 2.16 13.12 -41.64
C LEU A 27 0.74 13.08 -42.22
N LEU A 28 -0.11 12.23 -41.64
CA LEU A 28 -1.55 12.25 -41.87
C LEU A 28 -2.25 12.90 -40.68
N THR A 29 -2.95 14.01 -40.92
CA THR A 29 -3.75 14.72 -39.91
C THR A 29 -5.23 14.65 -40.26
N LEU A 30 -6.05 14.23 -39.29
CA LEU A 30 -7.51 14.25 -39.37
C LEU A 30 -8.04 15.27 -38.35
N ALA A 31 -8.80 16.27 -38.82
CA ALA A 31 -9.35 17.31 -37.96
C ALA A 31 -10.79 17.68 -38.38
N GLY A 32 -11.64 17.97 -37.40
CA GLY A 32 -13.01 18.43 -37.62
C GLY A 32 -13.40 19.45 -36.56
N TRP A 33 -13.91 20.60 -36.98
CA TRP A 33 -14.24 21.72 -36.08
C TRP A 33 -15.48 21.44 -35.21
N GLY A 34 -16.43 20.67 -35.74
CA GLY A 34 -17.62 20.22 -35.00
C GLY A 34 -17.50 18.81 -34.39
N GLY A 35 -16.50 18.02 -34.82
CA GLY A 35 -16.28 16.65 -34.35
C GLY A 35 -15.65 15.73 -35.40
N LEU A 36 -15.22 14.56 -34.95
CA LEU A 36 -14.67 13.47 -35.77
C LEU A 36 -15.23 12.14 -35.25
N GLY A 37 -15.80 11.32 -36.13
CA GLY A 37 -16.34 10.00 -35.81
C GLY A 37 -15.64 8.90 -36.59
N ILE A 38 -15.19 7.86 -35.89
CA ILE A 38 -14.60 6.66 -36.49
C ILE A 38 -15.46 5.47 -36.05
N VAL A 39 -16.05 4.77 -37.02
CA VAL A 39 -16.96 3.63 -36.77
C VAL A 39 -16.52 2.47 -37.64
N ALA A 40 -16.52 1.27 -37.08
CA ALA A 40 -16.24 0.04 -37.80
C ALA A 40 -17.37 -0.97 -37.56
N GLY A 41 -17.79 -1.69 -38.60
CA GLY A 41 -18.85 -2.70 -38.49
C GLY A 41 -18.43 -3.96 -37.74
N GLN A 42 -17.12 -4.24 -37.65
CA GLN A 42 -16.59 -5.42 -36.97
C GLN A 42 -15.52 -5.05 -35.95
N SER A 43 -14.40 -4.47 -36.39
CA SER A 43 -13.26 -4.22 -35.51
C SER A 43 -12.56 -2.92 -35.82
N LEU A 44 -12.03 -2.29 -34.78
CA LEU A 44 -11.16 -1.13 -34.85
C LEU A 44 -9.85 -1.47 -34.14
N GLN A 45 -8.71 -1.18 -34.76
CA GLN A 45 -7.38 -1.47 -34.23
C GLN A 45 -6.49 -0.23 -34.35
N TRP A 46 -5.75 0.07 -33.29
CA TRP A 46 -4.68 1.05 -33.28
C TRP A 46 -3.39 0.35 -32.91
N ALA A 47 -2.34 0.55 -33.69
CA ALA A 47 -1.01 0.00 -33.44
C ALA A 47 0.03 1.09 -33.70
N SER A 48 1.03 1.17 -32.82
CA SER A 48 2.17 2.08 -32.95
C SER A 48 3.43 1.32 -32.54
N GLY A 49 4.54 1.59 -33.22
CA GLY A 49 5.84 1.00 -32.89
C GLY A 49 6.43 1.54 -31.59
N GLU A 50 6.00 2.73 -31.17
CA GLU A 50 6.55 3.42 -30.00
C GLU A 50 5.46 3.87 -29.04
N THR A 51 4.66 4.86 -29.43
CA THR A 51 3.73 5.54 -28.51
C THR A 51 2.38 5.80 -29.17
N ILE A 52 1.32 5.66 -28.37
CA ILE A 52 -0.04 6.16 -28.67
C ILE A 52 -0.40 7.14 -27.56
N ASN A 53 -0.75 8.37 -27.93
CA ASN A 53 -1.19 9.40 -26.98
C ASN A 53 -2.68 9.68 -27.17
N TRP A 54 -3.45 9.55 -26.08
CA TRP A 54 -4.85 9.95 -26.02
C TRP A 54 -4.98 11.11 -25.04
N ALA A 55 -5.49 12.23 -25.54
CA ALA A 55 -5.68 13.43 -24.75
C ALA A 55 -7.10 13.96 -24.96
N SER A 56 -7.76 14.34 -23.88
CA SER A 56 -9.10 14.94 -23.88
C SER A 56 -9.07 16.16 -22.97
N GLY A 57 -9.68 17.27 -23.41
CA GLY A 57 -9.74 18.51 -22.62
C GLY A 57 -10.78 18.48 -21.48
N GLN A 58 -11.72 17.53 -21.54
CA GLN A 58 -12.73 17.26 -20.51
C GLN A 58 -12.64 15.77 -20.17
N ASP A 59 -13.60 14.97 -20.63
CA ASP A 59 -13.72 13.56 -20.26
C ASP A 59 -13.24 12.62 -21.38
N SER A 60 -12.68 11.47 -20.97
CA SER A 60 -12.52 10.29 -21.83
C SER A 60 -13.45 9.19 -21.31
N ASN A 61 -14.39 8.73 -22.13
CA ASN A 61 -15.35 7.68 -21.74
C ASN A 61 -15.14 6.41 -22.56
N PHE A 62 -15.10 5.26 -21.89
CA PHE A 62 -15.01 3.93 -22.50
C PHE A 62 -16.27 3.13 -22.14
N ALA A 63 -17.19 2.99 -23.09
CA ALA A 63 -18.41 2.19 -22.92
C ALA A 63 -18.25 0.85 -23.65
N LEU A 64 -18.21 -0.24 -22.89
CA LEU A 64 -17.99 -1.59 -23.39
C LEU A 64 -19.14 -2.50 -22.97
N ALA A 65 -19.67 -3.29 -23.90
CA ALA A 65 -20.79 -4.18 -23.63
C ALA A 65 -20.41 -5.47 -22.86
N SER A 66 -19.13 -5.87 -22.88
CA SER A 66 -18.69 -7.14 -22.30
C SER A 66 -17.46 -7.01 -21.42
N HIS A 67 -16.28 -6.74 -21.99
CA HIS A 67 -15.03 -6.81 -21.23
C HIS A 67 -14.05 -5.70 -21.61
N LEU A 68 -13.38 -5.16 -20.58
CA LEU A 68 -12.16 -4.37 -20.72
C LEU A 68 -10.99 -5.20 -20.20
N ARG A 69 -9.93 -5.33 -21.00
CA ARG A 69 -8.67 -5.92 -20.56
C ARG A 69 -7.54 -4.99 -20.93
N ILE A 70 -6.66 -4.73 -19.96
CA ILE A 70 -5.48 -3.89 -20.14
C ILE A 70 -4.29 -4.73 -19.74
N HIS A 71 -3.35 -4.90 -20.67
CA HIS A 71 -2.12 -5.66 -20.47
C HIS A 71 -0.95 -4.74 -20.78
N THR A 72 0.04 -4.71 -19.89
CA THR A 72 1.26 -3.94 -20.08
C THR A 72 2.46 -4.86 -19.89
N GLY A 73 3.55 -4.60 -20.63
CA GLY A 73 4.75 -5.42 -20.55
C GLY A 73 5.60 -5.15 -19.32
N GLN A 74 5.42 -4.00 -18.65
CA GLN A 74 6.27 -3.55 -17.54
C GLN A 74 5.43 -2.97 -16.39
N ALA A 75 4.76 -1.84 -16.63
CA ALA A 75 4.04 -1.12 -15.59
C ALA A 75 2.70 -0.60 -16.10
N LEU A 76 1.73 -0.45 -15.18
CA LEU A 76 0.47 0.25 -15.40
C LEU A 76 0.34 1.31 -14.30
N GLY A 77 0.24 2.57 -14.70
CA GLY A 77 0.03 3.70 -13.79
C GLY A 77 -1.36 4.28 -13.95
N LEU A 78 -2.06 4.50 -12.84
CA LEU A 78 -3.33 5.22 -12.79
C LEU A 78 -3.21 6.34 -11.77
N LEU A 79 -3.42 7.57 -12.22
CA LEU A 79 -3.41 8.76 -11.37
C LEU A 79 -4.69 9.55 -11.62
N SER A 80 -5.39 9.89 -10.54
CA SER A 80 -6.52 10.81 -10.57
C SER A 80 -6.12 12.09 -9.85
N SER A 81 -6.47 13.24 -10.44
CA SER A 81 -6.27 14.57 -9.84
C SER A 81 -4.83 14.93 -9.51
N ALA A 82 -4.01 15.18 -10.54
CA ALA A 82 -2.65 15.71 -10.34
C ALA A 82 -2.65 17.09 -9.67
N GLN A 83 -3.73 17.87 -9.82
CA GLN A 83 -3.92 19.19 -9.22
C GLN A 83 -5.39 19.30 -8.78
N GLY A 84 -5.65 19.46 -7.47
CA GLY A 84 -7.01 19.69 -6.94
C GLY A 84 -7.67 18.49 -6.24
N SER A 85 -8.99 18.51 -6.19
CA SER A 85 -9.86 17.66 -5.35
C SER A 85 -10.60 16.55 -6.12
N GLY A 86 -9.97 15.95 -7.14
CA GLY A 86 -10.54 14.76 -7.78
C GLY A 86 -10.35 13.49 -6.94
N HIS A 87 -11.01 12.41 -7.35
CA HIS A 87 -11.03 11.14 -6.62
C HIS A 87 -11.00 9.95 -7.57
N LEU A 88 -10.37 8.85 -7.14
CA LEU A 88 -10.42 7.57 -7.84
C LEU A 88 -11.48 6.67 -7.22
N LYS A 89 -12.37 6.12 -8.04
CA LYS A 89 -13.38 5.12 -7.64
C LYS A 89 -13.23 3.88 -8.50
N LEU A 90 -13.11 2.73 -7.85
CA LEU A 90 -13.13 1.41 -8.48
C LEU A 90 -14.31 0.65 -7.87
N ILE A 91 -15.35 0.42 -8.67
CA ILE A 91 -16.62 -0.13 -8.20
C ILE A 91 -17.01 -1.28 -9.12
N ALA A 92 -17.35 -2.42 -8.54
CA ALA A 92 -18.02 -3.52 -9.23
C ALA A 92 -19.45 -3.63 -8.71
N ASN A 93 -20.44 -3.60 -9.60
CA ASN A 93 -21.85 -3.75 -9.23
C ASN A 93 -22.18 -5.18 -8.75
N SER A 94 -21.56 -6.17 -9.40
CA SER A 94 -21.73 -7.59 -9.12
C SER A 94 -20.42 -8.32 -9.37
N GLY A 95 -20.21 -9.42 -8.65
CA GLY A 95 -19.00 -10.23 -8.74
C GLY A 95 -17.86 -9.75 -7.82
N PRO A 96 -16.80 -10.57 -7.70
CA PRO A 96 -15.69 -10.28 -6.81
C PRO A 96 -14.75 -9.23 -7.41
N VAL A 97 -14.20 -8.37 -6.53
CA VAL A 97 -13.05 -7.52 -6.85
C VAL A 97 -11.80 -8.22 -6.32
N LEU A 98 -10.87 -8.55 -7.22
CA LEU A 98 -9.61 -9.18 -6.88
C LEU A 98 -8.46 -8.19 -7.10
N VAL A 99 -7.70 -7.91 -6.05
CA VAL A 99 -6.47 -7.12 -6.12
C VAL A 99 -5.35 -7.96 -5.56
N GLN A 100 -4.31 -8.21 -6.36
CA GLN A 100 -3.22 -9.11 -6.02
C GLN A 100 -1.87 -8.60 -6.54
N ALA A 101 -0.85 -8.76 -5.71
CA ALA A 101 0.55 -8.77 -6.13
C ALA A 101 1.05 -10.21 -5.98
N GLN A 102 1.32 -10.89 -7.10
CA GLN A 102 1.59 -12.34 -7.10
C GLN A 102 3.03 -12.69 -6.74
N ALA A 103 3.99 -11.83 -7.10
CA ALA A 103 5.41 -12.07 -6.89
C ALA A 103 6.05 -11.10 -5.88
N ASP A 104 5.41 -9.95 -5.62
CA ASP A 104 5.99 -8.87 -4.83
C ASP A 104 4.95 -8.24 -3.89
N THR A 105 5.32 -7.15 -3.27
CA THR A 105 4.64 -6.49 -2.16
C THR A 105 3.44 -5.69 -2.64
N MET A 106 2.34 -5.77 -1.88
CA MET A 106 1.18 -4.90 -2.03
C MET A 106 1.16 -3.87 -0.89
N THR A 107 1.14 -2.58 -1.24
CA THR A 107 1.08 -1.47 -0.27
C THR A 107 -0.23 -0.70 -0.41
N LEU A 108 -0.96 -0.55 0.69
CA LEU A 108 -2.14 0.30 0.81
C LEU A 108 -1.88 1.36 1.87
N ALA A 109 -1.81 2.63 1.47
CA ALA A 109 -1.50 3.73 2.35
C ALA A 109 -2.47 4.90 2.11
N ALA A 110 -2.83 5.59 3.21
CA ALA A 110 -3.67 6.78 3.17
C ALA A 110 -3.13 7.81 4.18
N LYS A 111 -3.16 9.09 3.81
CA LYS A 111 -2.74 10.20 4.70
C LYS A 111 -3.72 10.39 5.87
N ALA A 112 -5.02 10.21 5.61
CA ALA A 112 -6.08 10.38 6.59
C ALA A 112 -6.52 9.02 7.15
N GLN A 113 -7.72 8.56 6.77
CA GLN A 113 -8.28 7.30 7.25
C GLN A 113 -8.18 6.20 6.20
N LEU A 114 -7.76 5.00 6.63
CA LEU A 114 -7.97 3.76 5.90
C LEU A 114 -9.11 2.99 6.59
N LYS A 115 -10.20 2.73 5.86
CA LYS A 115 -11.38 2.02 6.37
C LYS A 115 -11.67 0.81 5.50
N MET A 116 -11.68 -0.37 6.13
CA MET A 116 -12.06 -1.64 5.51
C MET A 116 -13.27 -2.19 6.25
N VAL A 117 -14.37 -2.44 5.54
CA VAL A 117 -15.64 -2.87 6.14
C VAL A 117 -16.28 -3.95 5.27
N SER A 118 -16.76 -5.00 5.92
CA SER A 118 -17.67 -5.99 5.36
C SER A 118 -19.05 -5.77 5.97
N VAL A 119 -20.10 -5.69 5.14
CA VAL A 119 -21.46 -5.36 5.61
C VAL A 119 -22.16 -6.57 6.20
N SER A 120 -22.12 -7.69 5.50
CA SER A 120 -22.79 -8.94 5.89
C SER A 120 -21.83 -10.11 6.10
N GLY A 121 -20.59 -9.98 5.62
CA GLY A 121 -19.59 -11.03 5.66
C GLY A 121 -18.57 -10.85 6.77
N LYS A 122 -17.47 -11.60 6.63
CA LYS A 122 -16.30 -11.51 7.51
C LYS A 122 -15.17 -10.73 6.86
N LEU A 123 -14.27 -10.22 7.69
CA LEU A 123 -12.98 -9.68 7.29
C LEU A 123 -11.90 -10.63 7.78
N ASP A 124 -11.22 -11.30 6.85
CA ASP A 124 -10.11 -12.20 7.15
C ASP A 124 -8.78 -11.54 6.81
N ILE A 125 -7.85 -11.53 7.77
CA ILE A 125 -6.47 -11.10 7.56
C ILE A 125 -5.58 -12.26 7.96
N ALA A 126 -4.83 -12.80 7.00
CA ALA A 126 -3.96 -13.95 7.20
C ALA A 126 -2.57 -13.68 6.62
N SER A 127 -1.54 -14.17 7.30
CA SER A 127 -0.14 -14.09 6.89
C SER A 127 0.57 -15.37 7.32
N ALA A 128 1.47 -15.87 6.48
CA ALA A 128 2.24 -17.07 6.79
C ALA A 128 3.33 -16.83 7.85
N LYS A 129 3.82 -15.59 7.98
CA LYS A 129 4.94 -15.25 8.86
C LYS A 129 4.49 -14.44 10.07
N LYS A 130 3.90 -13.28 9.82
CA LYS A 130 3.62 -12.29 10.85
C LYS A 130 2.46 -11.38 10.47
N ILE A 131 1.62 -11.08 11.45
CA ILE A 131 0.64 -9.99 11.39
C ILE A 131 1.03 -8.98 12.49
N HIS A 132 1.21 -7.71 12.12
CA HIS A 132 1.66 -6.67 13.04
C HIS A 132 0.80 -5.41 12.90
N LEU A 133 0.09 -5.06 13.97
CA LEU A 133 -0.75 -3.87 14.06
C LEU A 133 -0.11 -2.96 15.10
N ALA A 134 0.36 -1.78 14.69
CA ALA A 134 0.97 -0.83 15.61
C ALA A 134 0.45 0.58 15.39
N VAL A 135 0.51 1.36 16.46
CA VAL A 135 0.24 2.80 16.45
C VAL A 135 1.50 3.57 16.81
N ALA A 136 1.59 4.82 16.37
CA ALA A 136 2.72 5.69 16.69
C ALA A 136 2.95 5.88 18.20
N GLY A 137 1.90 5.70 19.02
CA GLY A 137 1.98 5.75 20.49
C GLY A 137 2.66 4.55 21.15
N GLY A 138 3.25 3.63 20.40
CA GLY A 138 4.04 2.51 20.92
C GLY A 138 3.23 1.27 21.32
N SER A 139 1.91 1.28 21.18
CA SER A 139 1.09 0.07 21.35
C SER A 139 1.09 -0.77 20.07
N ALA A 140 1.26 -2.08 20.22
CA ALA A 140 1.26 -3.02 19.11
C ALA A 140 0.65 -4.37 19.48
N ILE A 141 0.01 -5.01 18.50
CA ILE A 141 -0.45 -6.40 18.55
C ILE A 141 0.30 -7.16 17.46
N THR A 142 1.09 -8.14 17.86
CA THR A 142 1.86 -8.99 16.95
C THR A 142 1.40 -10.44 17.08
N ILE A 143 1.14 -11.08 15.94
CA ILE A 143 0.87 -12.51 15.83
C ILE A 143 2.02 -13.14 15.05
N GLU A 144 2.78 -14.02 15.71
CA GLU A 144 4.00 -14.63 15.16
C GLU A 144 4.30 -15.96 15.84
N GLY A 145 4.68 -16.99 15.06
CA GLY A 145 5.12 -18.29 15.61
C GLY A 145 4.08 -19.01 16.49
N GLY A 146 2.78 -18.78 16.25
CA GLY A 146 1.69 -19.32 17.07
C GLY A 146 1.39 -18.55 18.36
N ASN A 147 2.16 -17.49 18.66
CA ASN A 147 1.98 -16.64 19.82
C ASN A 147 1.32 -15.31 19.44
N ILE A 148 0.58 -14.74 20.40
CA ILE A 148 0.02 -13.39 20.33
C ILE A 148 0.71 -12.53 21.38
N THR A 149 1.43 -11.51 20.94
CA THR A 149 2.14 -10.56 21.81
C THR A 149 1.43 -9.21 21.76
N VAL A 150 0.94 -8.76 22.91
CA VAL A 150 0.34 -7.42 23.08
C VAL A 150 1.36 -6.54 23.80
N GLN A 151 1.86 -5.53 23.11
CA GLN A 151 2.78 -4.53 23.67
C GLN A 151 2.01 -3.24 23.88
N CYS A 152 2.06 -2.70 25.11
CA CYS A 152 1.47 -1.42 25.44
C CYS A 152 2.36 -0.73 26.49
N PRO A 153 2.83 0.51 26.27
CA PRO A 153 3.55 1.26 27.30
C PRO A 153 2.63 1.74 28.44
N GLY A 154 1.32 1.81 28.20
CA GLY A 154 0.31 2.19 29.19
C GLY A 154 -0.44 1.00 29.79
N MET A 155 -1.60 1.30 30.40
CA MET A 155 -2.47 0.29 31.01
C MET A 155 -3.16 -0.58 29.94
N LEU A 156 -3.09 -1.90 30.08
CA LEU A 156 -3.87 -2.86 29.30
C LEU A 156 -5.18 -3.20 30.03
N THR A 157 -6.29 -2.61 29.59
CA THR A 157 -7.63 -2.90 30.15
C THR A 157 -8.28 -4.07 29.42
N VAL A 158 -8.53 -5.17 30.13
CA VAL A 158 -9.18 -6.37 29.57
C VAL A 158 -10.58 -6.53 30.18
N HIS A 159 -11.66 -6.30 29.43
CA HIS A 159 -13.01 -6.57 29.94
C HIS A 159 -13.39 -8.04 29.68
N ALA A 160 -13.41 -8.88 30.72
CA ALA A 160 -13.71 -10.30 30.60
C ALA A 160 -14.54 -10.82 31.79
N SER A 161 -15.50 -11.72 31.54
CA SER A 161 -16.35 -12.34 32.57
C SER A 161 -15.62 -13.43 33.37
N GLN A 162 -14.66 -14.12 32.75
CA GLN A 162 -13.80 -15.09 33.42
C GLN A 162 -12.34 -14.80 33.03
N ARG A 163 -11.45 -14.81 34.01
CA ARG A 163 -10.01 -14.72 33.81
C ARG A 163 -9.37 -15.90 34.54
N SER A 164 -8.79 -16.83 33.80
CA SER A 164 -7.95 -17.89 34.35
C SER A 164 -6.50 -17.55 34.02
N PHE A 165 -5.76 -17.07 35.02
CA PHE A 165 -4.31 -16.99 34.94
C PHE A 165 -3.75 -18.27 35.54
N VAL A 166 -3.08 -19.08 34.72
CA VAL A 166 -2.35 -20.23 35.23
C VAL A 166 -1.10 -19.67 35.93
N GLY A 167 -0.99 -19.93 37.23
CA GLY A 167 0.13 -19.45 38.04
C GLY A 167 1.48 -20.01 37.56
N GLY A 168 2.55 -19.26 37.77
CA GLY A 168 3.92 -19.71 37.47
C GLY A 168 4.28 -20.96 38.27
N ALA A 169 5.01 -21.89 37.64
CA ALA A 169 5.49 -23.10 38.29
C ALA A 169 6.42 -22.73 39.46
N LYS A 170 6.10 -23.17 40.68
CA LYS A 170 7.05 -23.17 41.79
C LYS A 170 8.13 -24.19 41.49
N VAL A 171 9.39 -23.76 41.44
CA VAL A 171 10.52 -24.67 41.53
C VAL A 171 10.86 -24.78 43.00
N ASP A 172 10.52 -25.92 43.62
CA ASP A 172 10.97 -26.21 44.98
C ASP A 172 12.50 -26.38 44.95
N TYR A 173 13.22 -25.40 45.47
CA TYR A 173 14.64 -25.53 45.71
C TYR A 173 14.83 -26.42 46.94
N ALA A 174 15.23 -27.67 46.73
CA ALA A 174 15.63 -28.56 47.82
C ALA A 174 16.89 -28.00 48.48
N PHE A 175 16.73 -27.41 49.66
CA PHE A 175 17.84 -27.01 50.51
C PHE A 175 18.60 -28.28 50.94
N SER A 176 19.85 -28.46 50.49
CA SER A 176 20.71 -29.54 50.98
C SER A 176 20.87 -29.39 52.50
N PRO A 177 20.53 -30.40 53.30
CA PRO A 177 20.72 -30.32 54.74
C PRO A 177 22.20 -30.13 55.02
N PHE A 178 22.50 -29.16 55.88
CA PHE A 178 23.86 -28.87 56.35
C PHE A 178 24.42 -30.16 56.97
N PRO A 179 25.63 -30.61 56.61
CA PRO A 179 26.23 -31.78 57.23
C PRO A 179 26.38 -31.52 58.73
N GLN A 180 25.61 -32.25 59.54
CA GLN A 180 25.80 -32.30 60.99
C GLN A 180 27.01 -33.19 61.29
N GLU A 181 28.20 -32.72 60.95
CA GLU A 181 29.41 -33.24 61.55
C GLU A 181 29.54 -32.57 62.91
N GLY A 182 29.45 -33.36 63.98
CA GLY A 182 29.53 -32.88 65.35
C GLY A 182 30.84 -32.14 65.58
N PHE A 183 30.73 -30.84 65.91
CA PHE A 183 31.85 -30.05 66.36
C PHE A 183 32.20 -30.46 67.80
N GLU A 184 33.05 -31.48 67.94
CA GLU A 184 33.57 -31.92 69.23
C GLU A 184 34.69 -30.98 69.67
N VAL A 185 34.35 -30.00 70.52
CA VAL A 185 35.36 -29.15 71.18
C VAL A 185 35.96 -29.92 72.36
N SER A 186 37.02 -30.68 72.10
CA SER A 186 37.91 -31.15 73.15
C SER A 186 38.84 -30.01 73.58
N GLY A 187 38.38 -29.20 74.54
CA GLY A 187 39.14 -28.11 75.14
C GLY A 187 38.71 -27.92 76.58
N LYS A 188 39.57 -28.29 77.52
CA LYS A 188 39.36 -28.12 78.96
C LYS A 188 39.43 -26.63 79.31
N PHE A 189 38.28 -25.96 79.42
CA PHE A 189 38.25 -24.56 79.87
C PHE A 189 38.24 -24.52 81.40
N CYS A 190 39.33 -24.00 81.98
CA CYS A 190 39.39 -23.62 83.38
C CYS A 190 38.75 -22.23 83.55
N PHE A 191 37.71 -22.14 84.38
CA PHE A 191 37.33 -20.88 85.02
C PHE A 191 37.33 -21.10 86.55
N SER A 192 38.19 -20.37 87.24
CA SER A 192 38.17 -20.21 88.70
C SER A 192 37.13 -19.17 89.10
N ALA A 193 36.58 -19.34 90.31
CA ALA A 193 35.47 -18.60 90.92
C ALA A 193 35.56 -17.07 90.90
#